data_AF-A0A538S782-F1
#
_entry.id   AF-A0A538S782-F1
#
_cell.length_a   1.000
_cell.length_b   1.000
_cell.length_c   1.000
_cell.angle_alpha   90.00
_cell.angle_beta   90.00
_cell.angle_gamma   90.00
#
_symmetry.space_group_name_H-M   'P 1'
#
loop_
_entity.id
_entity.type
_entity.pdbx_description
1 polymer ?
#
loop_
_entity_poly.entity_id
_entity_poly.type
_entity_poly.pdbx_seq_one_letter_code
_entity_poly.pdbx_strand_id
1 'polypeptide(L)'
;MTESQPAAAVPSAPGPPGPVAGYRGRRAVAVAAMLVAFAIGMPRFLTHTPYPRFGVVLDWASAGDRLAIAEIVGPPGQGVFRKGDRLLTYEGRPLTREFLRERFTRQDWPRGAFTLTIERDGRTLEVAVPPLRLTAWQRVRIYTLPIAAVLAVPIVAFLLVWRRPDLPTAWVFLWFASLQGLSAIFDLFRHPQTDLSPGFRFYLGFYHALTYLYPAAFLHFMTVFPRPRWSGRWAWTSVWFWLVAFTYTAGPAILPLASVLGRPADPMFQWFGAGVLTLGILSLLERYARPARPGWSPRWSERAIALVVGASMLVATTFSVFEALIDDPRVIALLTLPFMRLVLTVATLAWLSSPLLIAFLIANDPAFDPRRLLAQGLPYALLSGVLAGLYLLIVLASQRVFAAVTGEEAMVFNVVAALIVAFAFAPLRERLQRWLDRLFGRDPRTLRLALDQAGRELLG
;
A
#
# COMPACT_ATOMS: atom_id res chain seq x y z
N MET A 1 -5.96 -81.32 -17.95
CA MET A 1 -6.19 -80.58 -16.69
C MET A 1 -5.34 -79.33 -16.78
N THR A 2 -5.98 -78.21 -17.09
CA THR A 2 -5.32 -76.94 -17.45
C THR A 2 -5.74 -75.92 -16.41
N GLU A 3 -4.76 -75.38 -15.68
CA GLU A 3 -4.97 -74.40 -14.60
C GLU A 3 -5.57 -73.09 -15.14
N SER A 4 -6.63 -72.63 -14.48
CA SER A 4 -7.30 -71.37 -14.71
C SER A 4 -6.61 -70.21 -13.96
N GLN A 5 -6.07 -69.23 -14.70
CA GLN A 5 -5.63 -67.93 -14.15
C GLN A 5 -6.85 -67.09 -13.67
N PRO A 6 -6.75 -66.35 -12.55
CA PRO A 6 -7.78 -65.39 -12.16
C PRO A 6 -7.61 -64.06 -12.92
N ALA A 7 -8.73 -63.51 -13.40
CA ALA A 7 -8.80 -62.26 -14.15
C ALA A 7 -8.36 -61.06 -13.29
N ALA A 8 -7.43 -60.26 -13.84
CA ALA A 8 -6.97 -59.01 -13.24
C ALA A 8 -8.09 -57.95 -13.23
N ALA A 9 -8.38 -57.40 -12.05
CA ALA A 9 -9.33 -56.31 -11.88
C ALA A 9 -8.81 -55.02 -12.54
N VAL A 10 -9.63 -54.46 -13.43
CA VAL A 10 -9.40 -53.15 -14.07
C VAL A 10 -9.45 -52.05 -13.00
N PRO A 11 -8.45 -51.15 -12.87
CA PRO A 11 -8.52 -50.05 -11.94
C PRO A 11 -9.61 -49.06 -12.36
N SER A 12 -10.57 -48.85 -11.46
CA SER A 12 -11.63 -47.85 -11.61
C SER A 12 -11.07 -46.46 -11.94
N ALA A 13 -11.64 -45.81 -12.96
CA ALA A 13 -11.26 -44.47 -13.37
C ALA A 13 -11.42 -43.47 -12.21
N PRO A 14 -10.48 -42.51 -12.03
CA PRO A 14 -10.63 -41.48 -11.00
C PRO A 14 -11.90 -40.68 -11.26
N GLY A 15 -12.80 -40.67 -10.28
CA GLY A 15 -14.06 -39.93 -10.35
C GLY A 15 -13.84 -38.43 -10.62
N PRO A 16 -14.84 -37.73 -11.19
CA PRO A 16 -14.74 -36.31 -11.49
C PRO A 16 -14.41 -35.51 -10.22
N PRO A 17 -13.52 -34.51 -10.31
CA PRO A 17 -13.11 -33.71 -9.14
C PRO A 17 -14.34 -33.06 -8.48
N GLY A 18 -14.42 -33.21 -7.15
CA GLY A 18 -15.52 -32.73 -6.32
C GLY A 18 -15.78 -31.20 -6.39
N PRO A 19 -16.93 -30.74 -5.88
CA PRO A 19 -17.78 -29.77 -6.57
C PRO A 19 -17.51 -28.30 -6.23
N VAL A 20 -17.95 -27.45 -7.16
CA VAL A 20 -17.99 -25.97 -7.22
C VAL A 20 -18.45 -25.25 -5.92
N ALA A 21 -19.00 -25.97 -4.93
CA ALA A 21 -19.48 -25.45 -3.64
C ALA A 21 -18.37 -24.80 -2.78
N GLY A 22 -17.13 -25.28 -2.85
CA GLY A 22 -16.00 -24.71 -2.08
C GLY A 22 -15.58 -23.30 -2.50
N TYR A 23 -15.85 -22.91 -3.75
CA TYR A 23 -15.40 -21.62 -4.29
C TYR A 23 -16.21 -20.45 -3.74
N ARG A 24 -17.51 -20.62 -3.49
CA ARG A 24 -18.37 -19.57 -2.92
C ARG A 24 -17.94 -19.23 -1.49
N GLY A 25 -17.69 -20.25 -0.66
CA GLY A 25 -17.20 -20.05 0.71
C GLY A 25 -15.83 -19.35 0.73
N ARG A 26 -14.89 -19.81 -0.10
CA ARG A 26 -13.57 -19.18 -0.23
C ARG A 26 -13.65 -17.72 -0.70
N ARG A 27 -14.53 -17.40 -1.64
CA ARG A 27 -14.76 -16.00 -2.06
C ARG A 27 -15.36 -15.15 -0.94
N ALA A 28 -16.30 -15.68 -0.17
CA ALA A 28 -16.86 -14.99 0.99
C ALA A 28 -15.78 -14.67 2.04
N VAL A 29 -14.86 -15.62 2.30
CA VAL A 29 -13.70 -15.39 3.18
C VAL A 29 -12.79 -14.28 2.64
N ALA A 30 -12.53 -14.23 1.33
CA ALA A 30 -11.72 -13.17 0.74
C ALA A 30 -12.37 -11.78 0.89
N VAL A 31 -13.70 -11.70 0.73
CA VAL A 31 -14.46 -10.44 0.96
C VAL A 31 -14.41 -10.06 2.44
N ALA A 32 -14.64 -11.01 3.34
CA ALA A 32 -14.56 -10.77 4.77
C ALA A 32 -13.16 -10.27 5.17
N ALA A 33 -12.09 -10.86 4.63
CA ALA A 33 -10.72 -10.42 4.88
C ALA A 33 -10.49 -8.97 4.43
N MET A 34 -10.98 -8.59 3.24
CA MET A 34 -10.91 -7.20 2.75
C MET A 34 -11.70 -6.23 3.63
N LEU A 35 -12.91 -6.59 4.04
CA LEU A 35 -13.75 -5.76 4.90
C LEU A 35 -13.14 -5.59 6.29
N VAL A 36 -12.55 -6.65 6.86
CA VAL A 36 -11.84 -6.61 8.14
C VAL A 36 -10.60 -5.72 8.03
N ALA A 37 -9.79 -5.86 6.99
CA ALA A 37 -8.63 -4.99 6.78
C ALA A 37 -9.05 -3.52 6.65
N PHE A 38 -10.13 -3.23 5.91
CA PHE A 38 -10.67 -1.87 5.81
C PHE A 38 -11.17 -1.36 7.17
N ALA A 39 -11.93 -2.16 7.91
CA ALA A 39 -12.44 -1.81 9.23
C ALA A 39 -11.33 -1.56 10.26
N ILE A 40 -10.19 -2.25 10.14
CA ILE A 40 -9.00 -2.03 10.99
C ILE A 40 -8.26 -0.75 10.57
N GLY A 41 -8.14 -0.43 9.28
CA GLY A 41 -7.42 0.78 8.85
C GLY A 41 -8.21 2.09 9.01
N MET A 42 -9.52 2.03 8.78
CA MET A 42 -10.39 3.20 8.64
C MET A 42 -10.42 4.12 9.87
N PRO A 43 -10.54 3.62 11.13
CA PRO A 43 -10.58 4.49 12.30
C PRO A 43 -9.32 5.33 12.47
N ARG A 44 -8.13 4.78 12.18
CA ARG A 44 -6.88 5.53 12.25
C ARG A 44 -6.82 6.59 11.15
N PHE A 45 -7.19 6.25 9.92
CA PHE A 45 -7.30 7.20 8.81
C PHE A 45 -8.19 8.41 9.15
N LEU A 46 -9.32 8.18 9.84
CA LEU A 46 -10.25 9.25 10.21
C LEU A 46 -9.79 10.12 11.38
N THR A 47 -9.00 9.56 12.30
CA THR A 47 -8.64 10.21 13.59
C THR A 47 -7.23 10.79 13.63
N HIS A 48 -6.31 10.29 12.82
CA HIS A 48 -4.90 10.68 12.85
C HIS A 48 -4.53 11.54 11.64
N THR A 49 -3.49 12.35 11.77
CA THR A 49 -2.99 13.29 10.76
C THR A 49 -1.59 12.92 10.30
N PRO A 50 -1.24 13.33 9.07
CA PRO A 50 0.02 12.93 8.46
C PRO A 50 1.22 13.79 8.86
N TYR A 51 1.00 14.99 9.38
CA TYR A 51 2.05 15.87 9.88
C TYR A 51 1.79 16.25 11.34
N PRO A 52 2.84 16.68 12.07
CA PRO A 52 2.70 17.19 13.41
C PRO A 52 1.69 18.32 13.47
N ARG A 53 0.96 18.41 14.57
CA ARG A 53 -0.15 19.35 14.72
C ARG A 53 0.24 20.81 14.50
N PHE A 54 1.47 21.19 14.86
CA PHE A 54 1.95 22.55 14.69
C PHE A 54 2.22 22.91 13.21
N GLY A 55 2.29 21.91 12.32
CA GLY A 55 2.45 22.12 10.89
C GLY A 55 3.80 22.72 10.47
N VAL A 56 4.78 22.73 11.37
CA VAL A 56 6.13 23.27 11.13
C VAL A 56 7.20 22.35 11.71
N VAL A 57 8.36 22.28 11.05
CA VAL A 57 9.59 21.71 11.58
C VAL A 57 10.36 22.82 12.29
N LEU A 58 10.83 22.51 13.48
CA LEU A 58 11.57 23.44 14.33
C LEU A 58 13.05 23.11 14.28
N ASP A 59 13.87 24.15 14.15
CA ASP A 59 15.32 24.03 14.20
C ASP A 59 15.90 24.88 15.33
N TRP A 60 16.69 24.22 16.17
CA TRP A 60 17.46 24.83 17.25
C TRP A 60 18.89 25.13 16.81
N ALA A 61 19.44 24.37 15.87
CA ALA A 61 20.84 24.38 15.53
C ALA A 61 21.25 25.64 14.75
N SER A 62 20.37 26.16 13.88
CA SER A 62 20.65 27.36 13.09
C SER A 62 20.41 28.69 13.82
N ALA A 63 19.71 28.68 14.96
CA ALA A 63 19.25 29.90 15.65
C ALA A 63 19.81 30.08 17.08
N GLY A 64 20.72 29.21 17.53
CA GLY A 64 21.34 29.29 18.85
C GLY A 64 20.38 28.88 19.97
N ASP A 65 20.20 29.74 20.97
CA ASP A 65 19.33 29.46 22.14
C ASP A 65 17.85 29.76 21.88
N ARG A 66 17.51 30.22 20.67
CA ARG A 66 16.14 30.57 20.26
C ARG A 66 15.61 29.58 19.23
N LEU A 67 14.34 29.24 19.36
CA LEU A 67 13.66 28.31 18.47
C LEU A 67 13.27 29.00 17.15
N ALA A 68 13.68 28.44 16.01
CA ALA A 68 13.32 28.96 14.69
C ALA A 68 12.50 27.95 13.87
N ILE A 69 11.70 28.47 12.95
CA ILE A 69 10.92 27.66 12.00
C ILE A 69 11.80 27.30 10.80
N ALA A 70 12.12 26.01 10.69
CA ALA A 70 12.96 25.46 9.63
C ALA A 70 12.19 25.24 8.32
N GLU A 71 10.99 24.68 8.44
CA GLU A 71 10.12 24.32 7.33
C GLU A 71 8.65 24.33 7.74
N ILE A 72 7.75 24.62 6.79
CA ILE A 72 6.31 24.58 6.99
C ILE A 72 5.77 23.35 6.26
N VAL A 73 5.25 22.38 7.00
CA VAL A 73 4.85 21.05 6.51
C VAL A 73 3.34 20.94 6.34
N GLY A 74 2.55 21.79 7.00
CA GLY A 74 1.10 21.65 6.97
C GLY A 74 0.28 22.90 7.26
N PRO A 75 -1.05 22.83 7.01
CA PRO A 75 -2.00 23.94 7.05
C PRO A 75 -1.99 24.81 8.32
N PRO A 76 -1.81 24.28 9.56
CA PRO A 76 -1.82 25.13 10.76
C PRO A 76 -0.71 26.19 10.76
N GLY A 77 0.41 25.90 10.08
CA GLY A 77 1.49 26.87 9.89
C GLY A 77 1.48 27.58 8.53
N GLN A 78 0.72 27.07 7.55
CA GLN A 78 0.63 27.69 6.22
C GLN A 78 -0.15 29.00 6.28
N GLY A 79 0.44 30.06 5.72
CA GLY A 79 -0.12 31.42 5.76
C GLY A 79 0.07 32.15 7.09
N VAL A 80 0.47 31.44 8.13
CA VAL A 80 0.69 31.95 9.49
C VAL A 80 2.18 32.24 9.71
N PHE A 81 3.04 31.27 9.40
CA PHE A 81 4.48 31.34 9.60
C PHE A 81 5.25 31.52 8.28
N ARG A 82 6.51 31.95 8.41
CA ARG A 82 7.53 31.98 7.35
C ARG A 82 8.77 31.24 7.83
N LYS A 83 9.50 30.64 6.89
CA LYS A 83 10.80 30.05 7.19
C LYS A 83 11.73 31.12 7.78
N GLY A 84 12.35 30.82 8.92
CA GLY A 84 13.22 31.72 9.65
C GLY A 84 12.54 32.55 10.75
N ASP A 85 11.20 32.49 10.88
CA ASP A 85 10.52 33.11 12.03
C ASP A 85 11.03 32.49 13.33
N ARG A 86 11.30 33.34 14.33
CA ARG A 86 11.75 32.89 15.66
C ARG A 86 10.59 32.90 16.63
N LEU A 87 10.41 31.80 17.36
CA LEU A 87 9.36 31.65 18.36
C LEU A 87 9.87 32.19 19.70
N LEU A 88 9.18 33.19 20.25
CA LEU A 88 9.58 33.87 21.48
C LEU A 88 8.77 33.38 22.68
N THR A 89 7.43 33.47 22.61
CA THR A 89 6.56 33.11 23.73
C THR A 89 5.34 32.32 23.27
N TYR A 90 4.86 31.45 24.17
CA TYR A 90 3.60 30.73 24.08
C TYR A 90 2.71 31.19 25.23
N GLU A 91 1.54 31.78 24.91
CA GLU A 91 0.60 32.34 25.91
C GLU A 91 1.31 33.25 26.95
N GLY A 92 2.26 34.08 26.48
CA GLY A 92 3.05 34.97 27.33
C GLY A 92 4.20 34.33 28.11
N ARG A 93 4.39 33.00 28.04
CA ARG A 93 5.54 32.31 28.64
C ARG A 93 6.68 32.12 27.63
N PRO A 94 7.95 32.34 28.01
CA PRO A 94 9.07 32.17 27.10
C PRO A 94 9.20 30.71 26.65
N LEU A 95 9.37 30.52 25.34
CA LEU A 95 9.58 29.21 24.72
C LEU A 95 11.06 28.81 24.86
N THR A 96 11.45 28.36 26.05
CA THR A 96 12.79 27.79 26.30
C THR A 96 12.81 26.29 26.01
N ARG A 97 14.03 25.73 25.88
CA ARG A 97 14.23 24.30 25.67
C ARG A 97 13.70 23.47 26.84
N GLU A 98 13.84 23.99 28.06
CA GLU A 98 13.33 23.40 29.29
C GLU A 98 11.80 23.42 29.30
N PHE A 99 11.16 24.54 28.95
CA PHE A 99 9.70 24.62 28.87
C PHE A 99 9.14 23.64 27.84
N LEU A 100 9.78 23.55 26.67
CA LEU A 100 9.37 22.61 25.65
C LEU A 100 9.59 21.17 26.08
N ARG A 101 10.71 20.85 26.73
CA ARG A 101 10.95 19.51 27.27
C ARG A 101 9.93 19.17 28.34
N GLU A 102 9.70 20.02 29.33
CA GLU A 102 8.79 19.72 30.42
C GLU A 102 7.32 19.62 29.97
N ARG A 103 6.88 20.50 29.07
CA ARG A 103 5.52 20.52 28.57
C ARG A 103 5.27 19.45 27.51
N PHE A 104 6.14 19.32 26.50
CA PHE A 104 5.91 18.42 25.36
C PHE A 104 6.36 16.98 25.59
N THR A 105 7.12 16.70 26.65
CA THR A 105 7.28 15.31 27.12
C THR A 105 6.02 14.79 27.82
N ARG A 106 5.12 15.69 28.29
CA ARG A 106 3.90 15.34 29.03
C ARG A 106 2.59 15.61 28.26
N GLN A 107 2.55 16.60 27.37
CA GLN A 107 1.37 17.03 26.60
C GLN A 107 1.77 17.57 25.22
N ASP A 108 1.16 17.04 24.15
CA ASP A 108 1.26 17.60 22.79
C ASP A 108 0.73 19.04 22.70
N TRP A 109 0.98 19.72 21.57
CA TRP A 109 0.44 21.06 21.31
C TRP A 109 -1.09 21.10 21.53
N PRO A 110 -1.65 22.19 22.08
CA PRO A 110 -3.02 22.23 22.61
C PRO A 110 -4.07 22.23 21.52
N ARG A 111 -4.96 21.23 21.46
CA ARG A 111 -5.86 20.91 20.32
C ARG A 111 -6.74 22.04 19.76
N GLY A 112 -7.01 23.08 20.53
CA GLY A 112 -7.70 24.31 20.11
C GLY A 112 -6.82 25.32 19.40
N ALA A 113 -7.36 26.52 19.18
CA ALA A 113 -6.56 27.68 18.79
C ALA A 113 -5.64 28.09 19.95
N PHE A 114 -4.43 28.56 19.65
CA PHE A 114 -3.52 29.11 20.64
C PHE A 114 -2.71 30.26 20.04
N THR A 115 -2.21 31.16 20.88
CA THR A 115 -1.42 32.32 20.44
C THR A 115 0.07 32.13 20.71
N LEU A 116 0.87 32.63 19.78
CA LEU A 116 2.32 32.64 19.84
C LEU A 116 2.85 34.02 19.51
N THR A 117 3.87 34.46 20.23
CA THR A 117 4.64 35.64 19.84
C THR A 117 5.86 35.19 19.07
N ILE A 118 6.00 35.71 17.86
CA ILE A 118 7.12 35.43 16.96
C ILE A 118 7.92 36.70 16.67
N GLU A 119 9.18 36.54 16.32
CA GLU A 119 10.03 37.58 15.75
C GLU A 119 10.20 37.30 14.25
N ARG A 120 9.77 38.27 13.42
CA ARG A 120 9.90 38.25 11.96
C ARG A 120 10.53 39.57 11.53
N ASP A 121 11.66 39.51 10.83
CA ASP A 121 12.39 40.68 10.33
C ASP A 121 12.67 41.73 11.43
N GLY A 122 12.98 41.28 12.65
CA GLY A 122 13.25 42.13 13.81
C GLY A 122 12.01 42.76 14.47
N ARG A 123 10.79 42.43 14.01
CA ARG A 123 9.53 42.86 14.64
C ARG A 123 8.87 41.71 15.39
N THR A 124 8.35 42.01 16.57
CA THR A 124 7.53 41.07 17.33
C THR A 124 6.09 41.09 16.82
N LEU A 125 5.55 39.92 16.55
CA LEU A 125 4.18 39.72 16.05
C LEU A 125 3.49 38.68 16.92
N GLU A 126 2.27 38.97 17.35
CA GLU A 126 1.41 37.97 17.98
C GLU A 126 0.57 37.30 16.90
N VAL A 127 0.58 35.97 16.89
CA VAL A 127 0.01 35.16 15.83
C VAL A 127 -0.86 34.07 16.44
N ALA A 128 -2.12 34.00 15.99
CA ALA A 128 -3.05 32.95 16.40
C ALA A 128 -2.94 31.75 15.46
N VAL A 129 -2.61 30.59 16.01
CA VAL A 129 -2.55 29.32 15.28
C VAL A 129 -3.93 28.66 15.33
N PRO A 130 -4.57 28.38 14.18
CA PRO A 130 -5.89 27.77 14.15
C PRO A 130 -5.84 26.28 14.55
N PRO A 131 -6.96 25.70 15.03
CA PRO A 131 -7.03 24.28 15.32
C PRO A 131 -6.93 23.45 14.03
N LEU A 132 -6.11 22.40 14.05
CA LEU A 132 -6.02 21.46 12.93
C LEU A 132 -7.24 20.52 12.89
N ARG A 133 -8.12 20.72 11.92
CA ARG A 133 -9.17 19.76 11.55
C ARG A 133 -9.10 19.48 10.07
N LEU A 134 -8.77 18.23 9.72
CA LEU A 134 -8.79 17.77 8.34
C LEU A 134 -10.07 16.98 8.06
N THR A 135 -10.75 17.36 6.99
CA THR A 135 -11.81 16.55 6.40
C THR A 135 -11.23 15.27 5.79
N ALA A 136 -12.05 14.22 5.66
CA ALA A 136 -11.64 12.99 4.98
C ALA A 136 -11.11 13.27 3.55
N TRP A 137 -11.74 14.20 2.84
CA TRP A 137 -11.33 14.60 1.50
C TRP A 137 -9.93 15.24 1.47
N GLN A 138 -9.62 16.14 2.41
CA GLN A 138 -8.29 16.75 2.49
C GLN A 138 -7.20 15.69 2.73
N ARG A 139 -7.47 14.67 3.56
CA ARG A 139 -6.54 13.56 3.80
C ARG A 139 -6.25 12.77 2.53
N VAL A 140 -7.30 12.43 1.77
CA VAL A 140 -7.15 11.75 0.48
C VAL A 140 -6.35 12.62 -0.47
N ARG A 141 -6.66 13.93 -0.57
CA ARG A 141 -5.97 14.85 -1.46
C ARG A 141 -4.47 14.94 -1.15
N ILE A 142 -4.08 15.05 0.12
CA ILE A 142 -2.69 15.16 0.57
C ILE A 142 -1.89 13.91 0.17
N TYR A 143 -2.47 12.72 0.28
CA TYR A 143 -1.81 11.45 -0.05
C TYR A 143 -2.50 10.68 -1.16
N THR A 144 -2.91 11.36 -2.22
CA THR A 144 -3.66 10.71 -3.31
C THR A 144 -2.88 9.52 -3.89
N LEU A 145 -1.59 9.72 -4.21
CA LEU A 145 -0.74 8.67 -4.79
C LEU A 145 -0.40 7.55 -3.79
N PRO A 146 0.07 7.83 -2.55
CA PRO A 146 0.31 6.77 -1.57
C PRO A 146 -0.95 5.98 -1.23
N ILE A 147 -2.09 6.64 -1.01
CA ILE A 147 -3.36 5.96 -0.70
C ILE A 147 -3.82 5.11 -1.89
N ALA A 148 -3.69 5.60 -3.12
CA ALA A 148 -4.02 4.82 -4.31
C ALA A 148 -3.14 3.55 -4.40
N ALA A 149 -1.83 3.67 -4.15
CA ALA A 149 -0.93 2.52 -4.12
C ALA A 149 -1.30 1.53 -3.02
N VAL A 150 -1.56 2.03 -1.80
CA VAL A 150 -1.99 1.26 -0.63
C VAL A 150 -3.27 0.46 -0.88
N LEU A 151 -4.21 1.01 -1.65
CA LEU A 151 -5.45 0.33 -2.00
C LEU A 151 -5.31 -0.60 -3.21
N ALA A 152 -4.46 -0.26 -4.18
CA ALA A 152 -4.29 -1.04 -5.40
C ALA A 152 -3.78 -2.46 -5.11
N VAL A 153 -2.80 -2.63 -4.21
CA VAL A 153 -2.19 -3.94 -3.95
C VAL A 153 -3.17 -4.94 -3.34
N PRO A 154 -3.90 -4.63 -2.25
CA PRO A 154 -4.94 -5.51 -1.72
C PRO A 154 -6.04 -5.82 -2.73
N ILE A 155 -6.43 -4.85 -3.57
CA ILE A 155 -7.44 -5.07 -4.61
C ILE A 155 -6.93 -6.09 -5.64
N VAL A 156 -5.70 -5.94 -6.13
CA VAL A 156 -5.11 -6.89 -7.08
C VAL A 156 -4.99 -8.28 -6.46
N ALA A 157 -4.58 -8.38 -5.21
CA ALA A 157 -4.51 -9.65 -4.48
C ALA A 157 -5.90 -10.28 -4.27
N PHE A 158 -6.91 -9.46 -3.94
CA PHE A 158 -8.29 -9.89 -3.81
C PHE A 158 -8.84 -10.42 -5.14
N LEU A 159 -8.62 -9.71 -6.24
CA LEU A 159 -9.06 -10.14 -7.58
C LEU A 159 -8.41 -11.47 -7.98
N LEU A 160 -7.15 -11.68 -7.60
CA LEU A 160 -6.44 -12.94 -7.81
C LEU A 160 -7.12 -14.09 -7.04
N VAL A 161 -7.39 -13.91 -5.75
CA VAL A 161 -8.11 -14.91 -4.92
C VAL A 161 -9.53 -15.14 -5.43
N TRP A 162 -10.22 -14.09 -5.86
CA TRP A 162 -11.59 -14.18 -6.39
C TRP A 162 -11.66 -15.09 -7.62
N ARG A 163 -10.66 -15.01 -8.50
CA ARG A 163 -10.56 -15.82 -9.71
C ARG A 163 -10.05 -17.23 -9.43
N ARG A 164 -9.05 -17.37 -8.57
CA ARG A 164 -8.36 -18.63 -8.26
C ARG A 164 -8.27 -18.86 -6.74
N PRO A 165 -9.40 -19.13 -6.07
CA PRO A 165 -9.42 -19.40 -4.62
C PRO A 165 -8.78 -20.76 -4.28
N ASP A 166 -8.49 -21.58 -5.28
CA ASP A 166 -7.75 -22.84 -5.20
C ASP A 166 -6.26 -22.65 -4.87
N LEU A 167 -5.67 -21.51 -5.21
CA LEU A 167 -4.23 -21.30 -5.14
C LEU A 167 -3.80 -20.74 -3.76
N PRO A 168 -2.98 -21.48 -2.98
CA PRO A 168 -2.48 -20.99 -1.70
C PRO A 168 -1.64 -19.71 -1.84
N THR A 169 -0.87 -19.58 -2.92
CA THR A 169 -0.06 -18.39 -3.20
C THR A 169 -0.89 -17.11 -3.27
N ALA A 170 -2.12 -17.18 -3.81
CA ALA A 170 -3.02 -16.03 -3.89
C ALA A 170 -3.48 -15.57 -2.50
N TRP A 171 -3.75 -16.53 -1.60
CA TRP A 171 -4.11 -16.25 -0.21
C TRP A 171 -2.97 -15.63 0.59
N VAL A 172 -1.75 -16.16 0.42
CA VAL A 172 -0.55 -15.57 1.05
C VAL A 172 -0.29 -14.17 0.51
N PHE A 173 -0.52 -13.94 -0.79
CA PHE A 173 -0.42 -12.62 -1.39
C PHE A 173 -1.47 -11.65 -0.83
N LEU A 174 -2.73 -12.08 -0.65
CA LEU A 174 -3.79 -11.28 -0.04
C LEU A 174 -3.47 -10.91 1.41
N TRP A 175 -2.94 -11.86 2.18
CA TRP A 175 -2.49 -11.61 3.55
C TRP A 175 -1.36 -10.57 3.61
N PHE A 176 -0.32 -10.76 2.80
CA PHE A 176 0.77 -9.81 2.66
C PHE A 176 0.28 -8.41 2.23
N ALA A 177 -0.56 -8.34 1.20
CA ALA A 177 -1.08 -7.08 0.68
C ALA A 177 -1.93 -6.34 1.73
N SER A 178 -2.77 -7.08 2.47
CA SER A 178 -3.60 -6.51 3.54
C SER A 178 -2.73 -5.92 4.66
N LEU A 179 -1.71 -6.66 5.11
CA LEU A 179 -0.78 -6.17 6.13
C LEU A 179 0.07 -5.00 5.63
N GLN A 180 0.48 -4.99 4.36
CA GLN A 180 1.16 -3.85 3.75
C GLN A 180 0.27 -2.60 3.80
N GLY A 181 -0.99 -2.71 3.38
CA GLY A 181 -1.90 -1.57 3.38
C GLY A 181 -2.20 -1.06 4.78
N LEU A 182 -2.36 -1.98 5.74
CA LEU A 182 -2.49 -1.68 7.16
C LEU A 182 -1.25 -0.99 7.73
N SER A 183 -0.04 -1.47 7.43
CA SER A 183 1.21 -0.81 7.85
C SER A 183 1.32 0.59 7.25
N ALA A 184 1.05 0.75 5.97
CA ALA A 184 1.16 2.05 5.31
C ALA A 184 0.18 3.09 5.86
N ILE A 185 -1.07 2.72 6.18
CA ILE A 185 -2.00 3.63 6.86
C ILE A 185 -1.48 3.99 8.25
N PHE A 186 -0.89 3.03 8.96
CA PHE A 186 -0.31 3.27 10.28
C PHE A 186 0.84 4.28 10.24
N ASP A 187 1.71 4.14 9.24
CA ASP A 187 2.89 4.96 9.01
C ASP A 187 2.57 6.33 8.41
N LEU A 188 1.54 6.44 7.56
CA LEU A 188 1.13 7.70 6.94
C LEU A 188 0.33 8.59 7.91
N PHE A 189 -0.39 8.00 8.87
CA PHE A 189 -1.25 8.75 9.79
C PHE A 189 -0.79 8.56 11.24
N ARG A 190 0.29 9.25 11.61
CA ARG A 190 0.98 9.07 12.91
C ARG A 190 0.40 9.89 14.05
N HIS A 191 -0.18 11.07 13.78
CA HIS A 191 -0.47 12.06 14.82
C HIS A 191 -1.97 12.17 15.16
N PRO A 192 -2.44 11.77 16.35
CA PRO A 192 -3.86 11.81 16.70
C PRO A 192 -4.41 13.25 16.81
N GLN A 193 -5.60 13.50 16.24
CA GLN A 193 -6.24 14.82 16.30
C GLN A 193 -7.01 15.09 17.59
N THR A 194 -7.51 14.05 18.25
CA THR A 194 -8.42 14.14 19.40
C THR A 194 -7.93 13.30 20.56
N ASP A 195 -8.46 13.55 21.76
CA ASP A 195 -8.19 12.69 22.91
C ASP A 195 -8.70 11.29 22.62
N LEU A 196 -7.80 10.31 22.76
CA LEU A 196 -8.12 8.92 22.51
C LEU A 196 -8.59 8.29 23.81
N SER A 197 -9.80 7.71 23.79
CA SER A 197 -10.33 6.92 24.90
C SER A 197 -9.41 5.72 25.20
N PRO A 198 -9.37 5.20 26.44
CA PRO A 198 -8.54 4.04 26.78
C PRO A 198 -8.81 2.83 25.89
N GLY A 199 -10.07 2.55 25.57
CA GLY A 199 -10.44 1.45 24.66
C GLY A 199 -9.92 1.66 23.23
N PHE A 200 -9.93 2.91 22.74
CA PHE A 200 -9.38 3.21 21.42
C PHE A 200 -7.85 3.08 21.40
N ARG A 201 -7.16 3.46 22.48
CA ARG A 201 -5.72 3.23 22.63
C ARG A 201 -5.37 1.74 22.61
N PHE A 202 -6.16 0.91 23.29
CA PHE A 202 -5.99 -0.55 23.26
C PHE A 202 -6.14 -1.09 21.83
N TYR A 203 -7.20 -0.68 21.12
CA TYR A 203 -7.41 -1.05 19.73
C TYR A 203 -6.24 -0.62 18.82
N LEU A 204 -5.74 0.61 18.98
CA LEU A 204 -4.56 1.07 18.22
C LEU A 204 -3.31 0.28 18.59
N GLY A 205 -3.16 -0.15 19.84
CA GLY A 205 -2.09 -1.05 20.26
C GLY A 205 -2.18 -2.41 19.57
N PHE A 206 -3.38 -2.98 19.47
CA PHE A 206 -3.62 -4.22 18.73
C PHE A 206 -3.34 -4.05 17.22
N TYR A 207 -3.84 -2.97 16.61
CA TYR A 207 -3.56 -2.63 15.23
C TYR A 207 -2.05 -2.44 15.01
N HIS A 208 -1.36 -1.74 15.91
CA HIS A 208 0.09 -1.60 15.85
C HIS A 208 0.77 -2.97 15.92
N ALA A 209 0.42 -3.83 16.87
CA ALA A 209 0.99 -5.19 16.95
C ALA A 209 0.76 -6.02 15.67
N LEU A 210 -0.37 -5.83 14.99
CA LEU A 210 -0.66 -6.48 13.72
C LEU A 210 0.29 -6.02 12.60
N THR A 211 0.71 -4.74 12.57
CA THR A 211 1.66 -4.26 11.56
C THR A 211 3.04 -4.89 11.71
N TYR A 212 3.41 -5.40 12.89
CA TYR A 212 4.69 -6.10 13.10
C TYR A 212 4.77 -7.43 12.33
N LEU A 213 3.65 -7.95 11.84
CA LEU A 213 3.62 -9.14 10.99
C LEU A 213 3.96 -8.85 9.53
N TYR A 214 4.01 -7.58 9.11
CA TYR A 214 4.24 -7.20 7.71
C TYR A 214 5.52 -7.79 7.10
N PRO A 215 6.72 -7.67 7.73
CA PRO A 215 7.95 -8.23 7.16
C PRO A 215 7.88 -9.77 7.04
N ALA A 216 7.28 -10.44 8.02
CA ALA A 216 7.09 -11.89 8.00
C ALA A 216 6.14 -12.33 6.88
N ALA A 217 5.06 -11.58 6.65
CA ALA A 217 4.14 -11.82 5.54
C ALA A 217 4.78 -11.61 4.18
N PHE A 218 5.65 -10.61 4.05
CA PHE A 218 6.45 -10.42 2.84
C PHE A 218 7.38 -11.61 2.57
N LEU A 219 8.14 -12.06 3.59
CA LEU A 219 9.02 -13.22 3.44
C LEU A 219 8.22 -14.49 3.09
N HIS A 220 7.08 -14.71 3.76
CA HIS A 220 6.16 -15.81 3.44
C HIS A 220 5.68 -15.75 1.99
N PHE A 221 5.30 -14.58 1.50
CA PHE A 221 4.93 -14.42 0.11
C PHE A 221 6.10 -14.74 -0.83
N MET A 222 7.30 -14.23 -0.57
CA MET A 222 8.48 -14.44 -1.42
C MET A 222 8.98 -15.89 -1.44
N THR A 223 8.75 -16.67 -0.38
CA THR A 223 9.09 -18.11 -0.35
C THR A 223 8.01 -18.97 -0.99
N VAL A 224 6.77 -18.49 -1.11
CA VAL A 224 5.68 -19.21 -1.78
C VAL A 224 5.59 -18.84 -3.27
N PHE A 225 5.99 -17.62 -3.64
CA PHE A 225 5.91 -17.09 -5.00
C PHE A 225 7.20 -17.33 -5.82
N PRO A 226 7.14 -17.81 -7.08
CA PRO A 226 5.96 -18.22 -7.85
C PRO A 226 5.47 -19.64 -7.54
N ARG A 227 6.36 -20.51 -7.06
CA ARG A 227 6.01 -21.85 -6.57
C ARG A 227 6.48 -22.07 -5.12
N PRO A 228 5.71 -22.80 -4.31
CA PRO A 228 6.06 -23.01 -2.91
C PRO A 228 7.42 -23.70 -2.73
N ARG A 229 8.31 -23.10 -1.93
CA ARG A 229 9.57 -23.73 -1.47
C ARG A 229 9.31 -24.91 -0.52
N TRP A 230 8.13 -24.95 0.08
CA TRP A 230 7.66 -25.97 0.98
C TRP A 230 6.19 -26.26 0.68
N SER A 231 5.81 -27.53 0.58
CA SER A 231 4.40 -27.90 0.41
C SER A 231 4.13 -29.28 1.01
N GLY A 232 2.88 -29.53 1.41
CA GLY A 232 2.44 -30.83 1.91
C GLY A 232 3.01 -31.22 3.28
N ARG A 233 2.99 -32.52 3.58
CA ARG A 233 3.38 -33.10 4.88
C ARG A 233 4.83 -32.86 5.28
N TRP A 234 5.70 -32.50 4.34
CA TRP A 234 7.13 -32.30 4.56
C TRP A 234 7.54 -30.82 4.61
N ALA A 235 6.61 -29.89 4.81
CA ALA A 235 6.95 -28.47 4.88
C ALA A 235 7.99 -28.15 5.98
N TRP A 236 7.94 -28.87 7.10
CA TRP A 236 8.81 -28.73 8.27
C TRP A 236 10.29 -29.07 8.02
N THR A 237 10.63 -29.74 6.92
CA THR A 237 12.04 -30.03 6.59
C THR A 237 12.72 -28.87 5.89
N SER A 238 11.95 -27.90 5.40
CA SER A 238 12.48 -26.73 4.70
C SER A 238 13.00 -25.69 5.69
N VAL A 239 14.27 -25.30 5.55
CA VAL A 239 14.85 -24.18 6.32
C VAL A 239 14.03 -22.90 6.16
N TRP A 240 13.48 -22.68 4.96
CA TRP A 240 12.68 -21.51 4.67
C TRP A 240 11.35 -21.48 5.45
N PHE A 241 10.76 -22.64 5.73
CA PHE A 241 9.54 -22.74 6.54
C PHE A 241 9.82 -22.25 7.97
N TRP A 242 10.92 -22.72 8.56
CA TRP A 242 11.35 -22.29 9.90
C TRP A 242 11.76 -20.83 9.95
N LEU A 243 12.42 -20.32 8.91
CA LEU A 243 12.72 -18.88 8.82
C LEU A 243 11.44 -18.04 8.84
N VAL A 244 10.41 -18.44 8.08
CA VAL A 244 9.14 -17.71 8.09
C VAL A 244 8.43 -17.84 9.43
N ALA A 245 8.35 -19.04 10.01
CA ALA A 245 7.78 -19.25 11.34
C ALA A 245 8.48 -18.39 12.39
N PHE A 246 9.82 -18.35 12.37
CA PHE A 246 10.63 -17.49 13.24
C PHE A 246 10.31 -16.01 13.03
N THR A 247 10.18 -15.54 11.79
CA THR A 247 9.86 -14.11 11.57
C THR A 247 8.45 -13.74 12.05
N TYR A 248 7.48 -14.64 11.96
CA TYR A 248 6.13 -14.42 12.48
C TYR A 248 6.09 -14.31 14.01
N THR A 249 6.99 -14.98 14.72
CA THR A 249 7.10 -14.88 16.18
C THR A 249 8.00 -13.73 16.60
N ALA A 250 9.12 -13.53 15.91
CA ALA A 250 10.10 -12.48 16.22
C ALA A 250 9.53 -11.07 16.05
N GLY A 251 8.70 -10.82 15.03
CA GLY A 251 8.08 -9.50 14.80
C GLY A 251 7.35 -8.99 16.05
N PRO A 252 6.26 -9.64 16.49
CA PRO A 252 5.53 -9.22 17.69
C PRO A 252 6.36 -9.25 18.97
N ALA A 253 7.37 -10.13 19.07
CA ALA A 253 8.26 -10.22 20.22
C ALA A 253 9.17 -8.99 20.40
N ILE A 254 9.34 -8.16 19.38
CA ILE A 254 10.11 -6.91 19.48
C ILE A 254 9.48 -5.94 20.47
N LEU A 255 8.15 -5.88 20.58
CA LEU A 255 7.46 -5.00 21.51
C LEU A 255 7.84 -5.27 22.98
N PRO A 256 7.63 -6.49 23.53
CA PRO A 256 8.06 -6.80 24.89
C PRO A 256 9.59 -6.74 25.04
N LEU A 257 10.36 -7.18 24.04
CA LEU A 257 11.83 -7.12 24.11
C LEU A 257 12.35 -5.68 24.24
N ALA A 258 11.81 -4.75 23.46
CA ALA A 258 12.16 -3.33 23.51
C ALA A 258 11.87 -2.74 24.90
N SER A 259 10.73 -3.13 25.50
CA SER A 259 10.36 -2.69 26.86
C SER A 259 11.32 -3.20 27.93
N VAL A 260 11.76 -4.45 27.83
CA VAL A 260 12.74 -5.06 28.76
C VAL A 260 14.12 -4.43 28.60
N LEU A 261 14.53 -4.15 27.36
CA LEU A 261 15.82 -3.53 27.05
C LEU A 261 15.85 -2.01 27.29
N GLY A 262 14.72 -1.39 27.64
CA GLY A 262 14.62 0.06 27.76
C GLY A 262 14.93 0.82 26.47
N ARG A 263 14.71 0.17 25.31
CA ARG A 263 14.99 0.75 23.98
C ARG A 263 13.69 1.04 23.23
N PRO A 264 13.67 2.03 22.32
CA PRO A 264 12.51 2.26 21.46
C PRO A 264 12.29 1.06 20.53
N ALA A 265 11.04 0.62 20.40
CA ALA A 265 10.68 -0.51 19.56
C ALA A 265 10.81 -0.21 18.05
N ASP A 266 10.52 1.04 17.64
CA ASP A 266 10.46 1.39 16.22
C ASP A 266 11.80 1.20 15.49
N PRO A 267 12.97 1.66 16.00
CA PRO A 267 14.25 1.39 15.34
C PRO A 267 14.58 -0.11 15.32
N MET A 268 14.28 -0.83 16.40
CA MET A 268 14.50 -2.29 16.45
C MET A 268 13.68 -3.00 15.37
N PHE A 269 12.42 -2.59 15.20
CA PHE A 269 11.53 -3.10 14.18
C PHE A 269 11.97 -2.73 12.76
N GLN A 270 12.46 -1.51 12.54
CA GLN A 270 13.01 -1.09 11.25
C GLN A 270 14.20 -1.96 10.83
N TRP A 271 15.16 -2.20 11.73
CA TRP A 271 16.31 -3.07 11.46
C TRP A 271 15.90 -4.51 11.19
N PHE A 272 15.00 -5.05 12.02
CA PHE A 272 14.42 -6.38 11.79
C PHE A 272 13.72 -6.46 10.43
N GLY A 273 12.87 -5.49 10.13
CA GLY A 273 12.14 -5.38 8.88
C GLY A 273 13.08 -5.34 7.68
N ALA A 274 14.11 -4.49 7.71
CA ALA A 274 15.10 -4.40 6.65
C ALA A 274 15.81 -5.74 6.39
N GLY A 275 16.20 -6.46 7.46
CA GLY A 275 16.81 -7.79 7.33
C GLY A 275 15.86 -8.81 6.70
N VAL A 276 14.62 -8.88 7.18
CA VAL A 276 13.61 -9.83 6.69
C VAL A 276 13.19 -9.53 5.23
N LEU A 277 12.99 -8.25 4.90
CA LEU A 277 12.68 -7.83 3.53
C LEU A 277 13.85 -8.17 2.59
N THR A 278 15.10 -7.90 3.01
CA THR A 278 16.30 -8.25 2.23
C THR A 278 16.37 -9.77 1.99
N LEU A 279 16.13 -10.60 3.00
CA LEU A 279 16.07 -12.05 2.86
C LEU A 279 14.98 -12.50 1.87
N GLY A 280 13.81 -11.87 1.91
CA GLY A 280 12.72 -12.14 0.96
C GLY A 280 13.09 -11.74 -0.48
N ILE A 281 13.72 -10.59 -0.66
CA ILE A 281 14.17 -10.09 -1.97
C ILE A 281 15.27 -11.01 -2.54
N LEU A 282 16.26 -11.37 -1.73
CA LEU A 282 17.31 -12.31 -2.12
C LEU A 282 16.73 -13.68 -2.48
N SER A 283 15.68 -14.14 -1.78
CA SER A 283 14.94 -15.36 -2.11
C SER A 283 14.30 -15.29 -3.51
N LEU A 284 13.75 -14.13 -3.90
CA LEU A 284 13.20 -13.91 -5.23
C LEU A 284 14.30 -13.87 -6.30
N LEU A 285 15.36 -13.08 -6.06
CA LEU A 285 16.48 -12.94 -6.98
C LEU A 285 17.18 -14.28 -7.24
N GLU A 286 17.44 -15.06 -6.20
CA GLU A 286 18.03 -16.41 -6.30
C GLU A 286 17.19 -17.34 -7.20
N ARG A 287 15.86 -17.25 -7.13
CA ARG A 287 14.98 -18.09 -7.95
C ARG A 287 15.07 -17.75 -9.43
N TYR A 288 15.03 -16.48 -9.78
CA TYR A 288 15.02 -16.05 -11.18
C TYR A 288 16.43 -15.99 -11.80
N ALA A 289 17.48 -15.95 -10.97
CA ALA A 289 18.87 -16.04 -11.42
C ALA A 289 19.33 -17.49 -11.70
N ARG A 290 18.79 -18.49 -10.99
CA ARG A 290 19.20 -19.89 -11.18
C ARG A 290 18.71 -20.49 -12.51
N PRO A 291 19.42 -21.49 -13.05
CA PRO A 291 18.99 -22.22 -14.25
C PRO A 291 17.59 -22.82 -14.10
N ALA A 292 16.90 -23.02 -15.24
CA ALA A 292 15.57 -23.61 -15.27
C ALA A 292 15.58 -24.99 -14.59
N ARG A 293 14.56 -25.25 -13.77
CA ARG A 293 14.37 -26.55 -13.09
C ARG A 293 13.35 -27.39 -13.85
N PRO A 294 13.34 -28.73 -13.69
CA PRO A 294 12.28 -29.57 -14.24
C PRO A 294 10.89 -29.04 -13.81
N GLY A 295 10.08 -28.64 -14.78
CA GLY A 295 8.74 -28.11 -14.58
C GLY A 295 8.62 -26.59 -14.38
N TRP A 296 9.72 -25.81 -14.27
CA TRP A 296 9.67 -24.34 -14.19
C TRP A 296 10.82 -23.70 -14.98
N SER A 297 10.47 -23.09 -16.12
CA SER A 297 11.37 -22.39 -17.03
C SER A 297 10.86 -20.97 -17.28
N PRO A 298 11.21 -19.99 -16.43
CA PRO A 298 10.77 -18.61 -16.63
C PRO A 298 11.38 -18.03 -17.91
N ARG A 299 10.58 -17.26 -18.64
CA ARG A 299 11.03 -16.57 -19.86
C ARG A 299 12.08 -15.51 -19.52
N TRP A 300 12.88 -15.11 -20.50
CA TRP A 300 13.87 -14.04 -20.33
C TRP A 300 13.22 -12.74 -19.81
N SER A 301 12.05 -12.37 -20.33
CA SER A 301 11.33 -11.18 -19.88
C SER A 301 10.88 -11.27 -18.42
N GLU A 302 10.42 -12.43 -17.96
CA GLU A 302 10.02 -12.66 -16.56
C GLU A 302 11.23 -12.57 -15.63
N ARG A 303 12.38 -13.12 -16.05
CA ARG A 303 13.64 -12.97 -15.31
C ARG A 303 14.06 -11.52 -15.22
N ALA A 304 14.06 -10.79 -16.34
CA ALA A 304 14.44 -9.38 -16.37
C ALA A 304 13.54 -8.54 -15.45
N ILE A 305 12.22 -8.73 -15.52
CA ILE A 305 11.26 -8.04 -14.63
C ILE A 305 11.52 -8.39 -13.18
N ALA A 306 11.69 -9.68 -12.83
CA ALA A 306 11.96 -10.10 -11.46
C ALA A 306 13.27 -9.53 -10.91
N LEU A 307 14.32 -9.44 -11.74
CA LEU A 307 15.60 -8.84 -11.36
C LEU A 307 15.47 -7.33 -11.15
N VAL A 308 14.78 -6.62 -12.05
CA VAL A 308 14.53 -5.18 -11.90
C VAL A 308 13.69 -4.89 -10.66
N VAL A 309 12.63 -5.66 -10.43
CA VAL A 309 11.79 -5.56 -9.22
C VAL A 309 12.62 -5.82 -7.99
N GLY A 310 13.33 -6.96 -7.92
CA GLY A 310 14.14 -7.30 -6.74
C GLY A 310 15.23 -6.26 -6.47
N ALA A 311 15.94 -5.78 -7.50
CA ALA A 311 16.94 -4.72 -7.36
C ALA A 311 16.31 -3.42 -6.85
N SER A 312 15.16 -3.01 -7.38
CA SER A 312 14.47 -1.80 -6.91
C SER A 312 14.03 -1.90 -5.44
N MET A 313 13.47 -3.05 -5.05
CA MET A 313 13.07 -3.29 -3.66
C MET A 313 14.29 -3.33 -2.74
N LEU A 314 15.45 -3.80 -3.21
CA LEU A 314 16.68 -3.84 -2.44
C LEU A 314 17.22 -2.42 -2.21
N VAL A 315 17.34 -1.60 -3.27
CA VAL A 315 17.73 -0.19 -3.16
C VAL A 315 16.83 0.55 -2.18
N ALA A 316 15.53 0.28 -2.27
CA ALA A 316 14.57 1.02 -1.48
C ALA A 316 14.50 0.51 -0.02
N THR A 317 14.75 -0.79 0.23
CA THR A 317 14.99 -1.33 1.59
C THR A 317 16.27 -0.74 2.20
N THR A 318 17.34 -0.63 1.41
CA THR A 318 18.58 0.06 1.83
C THR A 318 18.30 1.51 2.19
N PHE A 319 17.49 2.22 1.39
CA PHE A 319 17.11 3.60 1.71
C PHE A 319 16.33 3.72 3.02
N SER A 320 15.41 2.81 3.31
CA SER A 320 14.70 2.78 4.60
C SER A 320 15.65 2.61 5.79
N VAL A 321 16.77 1.91 5.61
CA VAL A 321 17.83 1.82 6.62
C VAL A 321 18.60 3.13 6.76
N PHE A 322 18.90 3.81 5.64
CA PHE A 322 19.53 5.14 5.67
C PHE A 322 18.62 6.22 6.26
N GLU A 323 17.30 6.08 6.18
CA GLU A 323 16.33 6.97 6.84
C GLU A 323 16.55 6.98 8.36
N ALA A 324 16.89 5.84 8.96
CA ALA A 324 17.24 5.75 10.38
C ALA A 324 18.56 6.45 10.75
N LEU A 325 19.36 6.88 9.75
CA LEU A 325 20.61 7.63 9.90
C LEU A 325 20.46 9.12 9.47
N ILE A 326 19.25 9.60 9.14
CA ILE A 326 19.01 10.95 8.59
C ILE A 326 19.39 12.09 9.54
N ASP A 327 19.55 11.83 10.84
CA ASP A 327 20.03 12.84 11.79
C ASP A 327 21.50 13.25 11.57
N ASP A 328 22.24 12.55 10.70
CA ASP A 328 23.59 12.96 10.30
C ASP A 328 23.56 13.99 9.14
N PRO A 329 24.07 15.22 9.35
CA PRO A 329 24.16 16.25 8.32
C PRO A 329 24.87 15.80 7.03
N ARG A 330 25.79 14.82 7.12
CA ARG A 330 26.51 14.26 5.97
C ARG A 330 25.59 13.43 5.07
N VAL A 331 24.65 12.69 5.69
CA VAL A 331 23.64 11.90 4.97
C VAL A 331 22.68 12.84 4.25
N ILE A 332 22.20 13.90 4.91
CA ILE A 332 21.35 14.92 4.28
C ILE A 332 22.05 15.56 3.08
N ALA A 333 23.32 15.96 3.23
CA ALA A 333 24.10 16.55 2.14
C ALA A 333 24.21 15.59 0.93
N LEU A 334 24.50 14.30 1.16
CA LEU A 334 24.54 13.28 0.13
C LEU A 334 23.18 13.12 -0.58
N LEU A 335 22.08 13.07 0.19
CA LEU A 335 20.72 12.93 -0.33
C LEU A 335 20.25 14.13 -1.17
N THR A 336 20.81 15.32 -0.94
CA THR A 336 20.48 16.52 -1.74
C THR A 336 21.14 16.56 -3.11
N LEU A 337 22.17 15.73 -3.37
CA LEU A 337 22.82 15.67 -4.67
C LEU A 337 21.82 15.28 -5.77
N PRO A 338 21.88 15.91 -6.97
CA PRO A 338 20.88 15.69 -8.02
C PRO A 338 20.84 14.23 -8.51
N PHE A 339 22.01 13.59 -8.59
CA PHE A 339 22.11 12.17 -8.94
C PHE A 339 21.46 11.27 -7.87
N MET A 340 21.70 11.53 -6.59
CA MET A 340 21.09 10.75 -5.50
C MET A 340 19.58 10.92 -5.49
N ARG A 341 19.07 12.15 -5.67
CA ARG A 341 17.63 12.41 -5.83
C ARG A 341 17.03 11.62 -6.99
N LEU A 342 17.70 11.57 -8.14
CA LEU A 342 17.25 10.80 -9.29
C LEU A 342 17.19 9.30 -8.96
N VAL A 343 18.26 8.73 -8.40
CA VAL A 343 18.32 7.32 -7.99
C VAL A 343 17.19 6.97 -7.03
N LEU A 344 16.93 7.82 -6.03
CA LEU A 344 15.86 7.62 -5.06
C LEU A 344 14.48 7.75 -5.68
N THR A 345 14.28 8.70 -6.58
CA THR A 345 13.01 8.86 -7.30
C THR A 345 12.73 7.62 -8.16
N VAL A 346 13.74 7.10 -8.86
CA VAL A 346 13.61 5.86 -9.64
C VAL A 346 13.35 4.66 -8.72
N ALA A 347 14.08 4.54 -7.62
CA ALA A 347 13.91 3.44 -6.67
C ALA A 347 12.53 3.46 -5.99
N THR A 348 12.02 4.63 -5.61
CA THR A 348 10.68 4.78 -5.03
C THR A 348 9.58 4.48 -6.03
N LEU A 349 9.69 4.96 -7.28
CA LEU A 349 8.76 4.59 -8.36
C LEU A 349 8.78 3.08 -8.64
N ALA A 350 9.96 2.48 -8.62
CA ALA A 350 10.13 1.05 -8.82
C ALA A 350 9.60 0.23 -7.62
N TRP A 351 9.77 0.71 -6.37
CA TRP A 351 9.08 0.16 -5.20
C TRP A 351 7.57 0.23 -5.41
N LEU A 352 7.02 1.40 -5.71
CA LEU A 352 5.59 1.63 -5.90
C LEU A 352 4.99 0.74 -7.00
N SER A 353 5.76 0.44 -8.04
CA SER A 353 5.35 -0.46 -9.13
C SER A 353 5.62 -1.95 -8.85
N SER A 354 6.44 -2.28 -7.85
CA SER A 354 6.78 -3.68 -7.50
C SER A 354 5.56 -4.58 -7.30
N PRO A 355 4.44 -4.17 -6.65
CA PRO A 355 3.30 -5.06 -6.47
C PRO A 355 2.55 -5.33 -7.77
N LEU A 356 2.51 -4.35 -8.69
CA LEU A 356 1.94 -4.52 -10.03
C LEU A 356 2.79 -5.46 -10.88
N LEU A 357 4.11 -5.34 -10.79
CA LEU A 357 5.06 -6.21 -11.50
C LEU A 357 5.06 -7.61 -10.91
N ILE A 358 4.97 -7.75 -9.59
CA ILE A 358 4.75 -9.04 -8.91
C ILE A 358 3.43 -9.64 -9.36
N ALA A 359 2.35 -8.87 -9.39
CA ALA A 359 1.06 -9.34 -9.89
C ALA A 359 1.13 -9.74 -11.36
N PHE A 360 1.92 -9.04 -12.18
CA PHE A 360 2.21 -9.44 -13.56
C PHE A 360 2.99 -10.75 -13.61
N LEU A 361 4.02 -10.94 -12.79
CA LEU A 361 4.77 -12.20 -12.72
C LEU A 361 3.90 -13.36 -12.22
N ILE A 362 3.03 -13.11 -11.23
CA ILE A 362 2.00 -14.07 -10.81
C ILE A 362 1.08 -14.38 -11.96
N ALA A 363 0.56 -13.35 -12.63
CA ALA A 363 -0.36 -13.55 -13.72
C ALA A 363 0.29 -14.36 -14.83
N ASN A 364 1.53 -14.03 -15.24
CA ASN A 364 2.20 -14.56 -16.43
C ASN A 364 2.84 -15.96 -16.28
N ASP A 365 2.98 -16.46 -15.05
CA ASP A 365 3.51 -17.82 -14.80
C ASP A 365 2.59 -18.87 -15.45
N PRO A 366 3.10 -19.88 -16.19
CA PRO A 366 2.26 -20.89 -16.85
C PRO A 366 1.29 -21.66 -15.93
N ALA A 367 1.54 -21.70 -14.62
CA ALA A 367 0.60 -22.23 -13.63
C ALA A 367 -0.65 -21.34 -13.44
N PHE A 368 -0.56 -20.08 -13.83
CA PHE A 368 -1.59 -19.06 -13.82
C PHE A 368 -1.92 -18.70 -15.28
N ASP A 369 -3.05 -19.14 -15.85
CA ASP A 369 -3.35 -18.82 -17.25
C ASP A 369 -3.64 -17.30 -17.41
N PRO A 370 -2.66 -16.45 -17.84
CA PRO A 370 -2.67 -14.99 -17.67
C PRO A 370 -3.43 -14.28 -18.77
N ARG A 371 -3.40 -14.91 -19.96
CA ARG A 371 -3.78 -14.27 -21.22
C ARG A 371 -5.24 -13.88 -21.18
N ARG A 372 -6.08 -14.58 -20.41
CA ARG A 372 -7.45 -14.19 -20.12
C ARG A 372 -7.58 -13.05 -19.09
N LEU A 373 -6.70 -12.92 -18.10
CA LEU A 373 -6.73 -11.80 -17.13
C LEU A 373 -6.49 -10.46 -17.82
N LEU A 374 -5.47 -10.39 -18.68
CA LEU A 374 -5.19 -9.20 -19.48
C LEU A 374 -6.22 -9.06 -20.61
N ALA A 375 -6.55 -10.10 -21.38
CA ALA A 375 -7.49 -9.95 -22.50
C ALA A 375 -8.93 -9.60 -22.05
N GLN A 376 -9.38 -10.07 -20.88
CA GLN A 376 -10.74 -9.78 -20.39
C GLN A 376 -10.78 -8.60 -19.41
N GLY A 377 -9.70 -8.36 -18.64
CA GLY A 377 -9.65 -7.32 -17.62
C GLY A 377 -9.06 -6.00 -18.10
N LEU A 378 -8.13 -6.01 -19.06
CA LEU A 378 -7.48 -4.80 -19.56
C LEU A 378 -8.47 -3.82 -20.21
N PRO A 379 -9.46 -4.25 -21.02
CA PRO A 379 -10.49 -3.34 -21.54
C PRO A 379 -11.29 -2.69 -20.42
N TYR A 380 -11.68 -3.46 -19.39
CA TYR A 380 -12.44 -2.96 -18.24
C TYR A 380 -11.62 -2.07 -17.31
N ALA A 381 -10.34 -2.36 -17.10
CA ALA A 381 -9.43 -1.56 -16.30
C ALA A 381 -9.08 -0.22 -16.99
N LEU A 382 -8.77 -0.25 -18.29
CA LEU A 382 -8.61 0.97 -19.10
C LEU A 382 -9.90 1.77 -19.12
N LEU A 383 -11.06 1.11 -19.32
CA LEU A 383 -12.36 1.75 -19.28
C LEU A 383 -12.59 2.46 -17.94
N SER A 384 -12.39 1.75 -16.83
CA SER A 384 -12.57 2.30 -15.49
C SER A 384 -11.59 3.44 -15.21
N GLY A 385 -10.33 3.32 -15.68
CA GLY A 385 -9.33 4.36 -15.57
C GLY A 385 -9.66 5.61 -16.38
N VAL A 386 -10.13 5.45 -17.62
CA VAL A 386 -10.58 6.57 -18.48
C VAL A 386 -11.82 7.24 -17.89
N LEU A 387 -12.79 6.47 -17.39
CA LEU A 387 -13.98 7.02 -16.71
C LEU A 387 -13.63 7.74 -15.41
N ALA A 388 -12.72 7.18 -14.61
CA ALA A 388 -12.22 7.84 -13.41
C ALA A 388 -11.45 9.13 -13.74
N GLY A 389 -10.62 9.11 -14.79
CA GLY A 389 -9.90 10.27 -15.29
C GLY A 389 -10.84 11.36 -15.81
N LEU A 390 -11.86 10.99 -16.58
CA LEU A 390 -12.88 11.91 -17.08
C LEU A 390 -13.71 12.50 -15.94
N TYR A 391 -14.10 11.68 -14.96
CA TYR A 391 -14.74 12.13 -13.74
C TYR A 391 -13.89 13.19 -13.03
N LEU A 392 -12.60 12.89 -12.83
CA LEU A 392 -11.67 13.80 -12.16
C LEU A 392 -11.52 15.11 -12.96
N LEU A 393 -11.38 15.01 -14.28
CA LEU A 393 -11.28 16.15 -15.19
C LEU A 393 -12.53 17.05 -15.09
N ILE A 394 -13.73 16.48 -15.15
CA ILE A 394 -14.99 17.22 -15.07
C ILE A 394 -15.13 17.90 -13.72
N VAL A 395 -14.86 17.19 -12.63
CA VAL A 395 -14.94 17.75 -11.27
C VAL A 395 -13.95 18.91 -11.11
N LEU A 396 -12.69 18.72 -11.51
CA LEU A 396 -11.65 19.74 -11.37
C LEU A 396 -11.91 20.94 -12.30
N ALA A 397 -12.35 20.72 -13.54
CA ALA A 397 -12.70 21.79 -14.47
C ALA A 397 -13.91 22.59 -13.97
N SER A 398 -14.93 21.90 -13.47
CA SER A 398 -16.11 22.55 -12.88
C SER A 398 -15.73 23.40 -11.67
N GLN A 399 -14.87 22.87 -10.78
CA GLN A 399 -14.34 23.63 -9.64
C GLN A 399 -13.55 24.87 -10.08
N ARG A 400 -12.69 24.77 -11.10
CA ARG A 400 -11.86 25.88 -11.58
C ARG A 400 -12.65 26.98 -12.29
N VAL A 401 -13.57 26.60 -13.17
CA VAL A 401 -14.43 27.56 -13.88
C VAL A 401 -15.31 28.30 -12.88
N PHE A 402 -15.87 27.60 -11.89
CA PHE A 402 -16.74 28.23 -10.90
C PHE A 402 -15.99 29.06 -9.86
N ALA A 403 -14.80 28.66 -9.43
CA ALA A 403 -13.96 29.52 -8.58
C ALA A 403 -13.64 30.85 -9.28
N ALA A 404 -13.46 30.82 -10.61
CA ALA A 404 -13.23 32.02 -11.41
C ALA A 404 -14.48 32.90 -11.59
N VAL A 405 -15.68 32.33 -11.58
CA VAL A 405 -16.95 33.09 -11.78
C VAL A 405 -17.57 33.58 -10.47
N THR A 406 -17.45 32.83 -9.38
CA THR A 406 -18.31 33.02 -8.19
C THR A 406 -17.57 33.35 -6.89
N GLY A 407 -16.25 33.15 -6.82
CA GLY A 407 -15.45 33.54 -5.65
C GLY A 407 -15.65 32.73 -4.35
N GLU A 408 -16.63 31.82 -4.26
CA GLU A 408 -16.87 30.97 -3.07
C GLU A 408 -16.94 29.45 -3.36
N GLU A 409 -16.34 28.65 -2.47
CA GLU A 409 -16.36 27.18 -2.48
C GLU A 409 -17.60 26.62 -1.74
N ALA A 410 -18.80 26.69 -2.35
CA ALA A 410 -20.02 26.19 -1.69
C ALA A 410 -20.27 24.68 -1.92
N MET A 411 -20.35 23.91 -0.83
CA MET A 411 -20.58 22.46 -0.72
C MET A 411 -21.82 21.93 -1.49
N VAL A 412 -22.86 22.76 -1.65
CA VAL A 412 -24.13 22.40 -2.30
C VAL A 412 -23.91 22.07 -3.79
N PHE A 413 -22.98 22.75 -4.47
CA PHE A 413 -22.76 22.54 -5.90
C PHE A 413 -21.94 21.29 -6.21
N ASN A 414 -21.11 20.81 -5.28
CA ASN A 414 -20.46 19.50 -5.43
C ASN A 414 -21.48 18.36 -5.53
N VAL A 415 -22.63 18.47 -4.84
CA VAL A 415 -23.71 17.49 -4.90
C VAL A 415 -24.39 17.54 -6.27
N VAL A 416 -24.63 18.73 -6.82
CA VAL A 416 -25.23 18.92 -8.15
C VAL A 416 -24.30 18.44 -9.26
N ALA A 417 -23.00 18.75 -9.19
CA ALA A 417 -22.00 18.26 -10.14
C ALA A 417 -21.88 16.72 -10.07
N ALA A 418 -21.87 16.14 -8.87
CA ALA A 418 -21.88 14.69 -8.70
C ALA A 418 -23.16 14.05 -9.29
N LEU A 419 -24.32 14.69 -9.13
CA LEU A 419 -25.59 14.26 -9.73
C LEU A 419 -25.54 14.32 -11.26
N ILE A 420 -25.12 15.44 -11.84
CA ILE A 420 -24.99 15.60 -13.31
C ILE A 420 -24.04 14.54 -13.87
N VAL A 421 -22.92 14.29 -13.20
CA VAL A 421 -21.95 13.28 -13.63
C VAL A 421 -22.51 11.87 -13.45
N ALA A 422 -23.23 11.57 -12.36
CA ALA A 422 -23.90 10.29 -12.17
C ALA A 422 -24.94 10.02 -13.26
N PHE A 423 -25.71 11.03 -13.66
CA PHE A 423 -26.66 10.95 -14.77
C PHE A 423 -25.97 10.83 -16.13
N ALA A 424 -24.84 11.51 -16.34
CA ALA A 424 -24.02 11.38 -17.55
C ALA A 424 -23.28 10.03 -17.64
N PHE A 425 -23.01 9.38 -16.50
CA PHE A 425 -22.26 8.13 -16.42
C PHE A 425 -22.99 6.98 -17.11
N ALA A 426 -24.31 6.87 -16.96
CA ALA A 426 -25.12 5.81 -17.56
C ALA A 426 -25.05 5.81 -19.10
N PRO A 427 -25.37 6.89 -19.83
CA PRO A 427 -25.31 6.91 -21.29
C PRO A 427 -23.87 6.85 -21.83
N LEU A 428 -22.89 7.40 -21.10
CA LEU A 428 -21.49 7.35 -21.50
C LEU A 428 -20.92 5.93 -21.39
N ARG A 429 -21.26 5.21 -20.33
CA ARG A 429 -20.91 3.80 -20.14
C ARG A 429 -21.44 2.95 -21.29
N GLU A 430 -22.69 3.12 -21.68
CA GLU A 430 -23.29 2.35 -22.80
C GLU A 430 -22.67 2.67 -24.16
N ARG A 431 -22.33 3.94 -24.43
CA ARG A 431 -21.64 4.33 -25.67
C ARG A 431 -20.23 3.74 -25.73
N LEU A 432 -19.52 3.76 -24.61
CA LEU A 432 -18.14 3.32 -24.55
C LEU A 432 -18.04 1.79 -24.47
N GLN A 433 -18.99 1.09 -23.83
CA GLN A 433 -19.14 -0.36 -23.92
C GLN A 433 -19.40 -0.78 -25.37
N ARG A 434 -20.31 -0.12 -26.10
CA ARG A 434 -20.51 -0.38 -27.53
C ARG A 434 -19.27 -0.09 -28.36
N TRP A 435 -18.46 0.89 -27.98
CA TRP A 435 -17.21 1.20 -28.66
C TRP A 435 -16.14 0.14 -28.39
N LEU A 436 -16.03 -0.35 -27.16
CA LEU A 436 -15.15 -1.45 -26.77
C LEU A 436 -15.60 -2.78 -27.36
N ASP A 437 -16.90 -3.06 -27.41
CA ASP A 437 -17.46 -4.22 -28.10
C ASP A 437 -17.21 -4.17 -29.61
N ARG A 438 -16.96 -2.98 -30.18
CA ARG A 438 -16.49 -2.82 -31.56
C ARG A 438 -14.98 -2.94 -31.67
N LEU A 439 -14.22 -2.43 -30.70
CA LEU A 439 -12.76 -2.39 -30.70
C LEU A 439 -12.11 -3.74 -30.35
N PHE A 440 -12.68 -4.44 -29.36
CA PHE A 440 -12.34 -5.80 -28.92
C PHE A 440 -13.29 -6.85 -29.49
N GLY A 441 -14.15 -6.43 -30.44
CA GLY A 441 -15.05 -7.20 -31.28
C GLY A 441 -14.91 -8.70 -31.20
N ARG A 442 -15.92 -9.34 -30.57
CA ARG A 442 -16.19 -10.80 -30.56
C ARG A 442 -15.01 -11.63 -30.06
N ASP A 443 -15.21 -12.43 -29.02
CA ASP A 443 -14.25 -13.48 -28.66
C ASP A 443 -13.97 -14.32 -29.94
N PRO A 444 -12.75 -14.28 -30.53
CA PRO A 444 -12.45 -14.93 -31.81
C PRO A 444 -12.67 -16.45 -31.74
N ARG A 445 -12.71 -16.99 -30.53
CA ARG A 445 -13.00 -18.38 -30.22
C ARG A 445 -14.48 -18.70 -30.39
N THR A 446 -15.39 -17.79 -30.07
CA THR A 446 -16.84 -18.04 -30.22
C THR A 446 -17.27 -17.95 -31.67
N LEU A 447 -16.64 -17.06 -32.45
CA LEU A 447 -16.84 -17.03 -33.90
C LEU A 447 -16.22 -18.27 -34.58
N ARG A 448 -15.02 -18.69 -34.17
CA ARG A 448 -14.42 -19.96 -34.64
C ARG A 448 -15.24 -21.18 -34.23
N LEU A 449 -15.72 -21.26 -32.99
CA LEU A 449 -16.55 -22.36 -32.53
C LEU A 449 -17.90 -22.39 -33.25
N ALA A 450 -18.51 -21.24 -33.51
CA ALA A 450 -19.74 -21.17 -34.30
C ALA A 450 -19.52 -21.53 -35.78
N LEU A 451 -18.38 -21.16 -36.37
CA LEU A 451 -18.01 -21.51 -37.74
C LEU A 451 -17.58 -22.99 -37.86
N ASP A 452 -16.87 -23.54 -36.87
CA ASP A 452 -16.50 -24.96 -36.80
C ASP A 452 -17.72 -25.83 -36.51
N GLN A 453 -18.71 -25.32 -35.80
CA GLN A 453 -19.97 -26.01 -35.54
C GLN A 453 -20.87 -25.96 -36.79
N ALA A 454 -21.00 -24.80 -37.42
CA ALA A 454 -21.70 -24.65 -38.70
C ALA A 454 -21.02 -25.44 -39.83
N GLY A 455 -19.69 -25.52 -39.85
CA GLY A 455 -18.92 -26.30 -40.82
C GLY A 455 -19.07 -27.81 -40.62
N ARG A 456 -19.22 -28.28 -39.37
CA ARG A 456 -19.53 -29.68 -39.06
C ARG A 456 -20.97 -30.04 -39.44
N GLU A 457 -21.93 -29.16 -39.17
CA GLU A 457 -23.34 -29.38 -39.52
C GLU A 457 -23.63 -29.37 -41.04
N LEU A 458 -22.77 -28.73 -41.85
CA LEU A 458 -22.89 -28.69 -43.31
C LEU A 458 -22.12 -29.81 -44.04
N LEU A 459 -21.16 -30.47 -43.39
CA LEU A 459 -20.28 -31.46 -44.03
C LEU A 459 -20.47 -32.91 -43.54
N GLY A 460 -21.22 -33.17 -42.46
CA GLY A 460 -21.50 -34.53 -41.97
C GLY A 460 -21.49 -34.65 -40.46
#